data_AF-A0A7H9SSK1-F1
#
_entry.id   AF-A0A7H9SSK1-F1
#
_cell.length_a   1.000
_cell.length_b   1.000
_cell.length_c   1.000
_cell.angle_alpha   90.00
_cell.angle_beta   90.00
_cell.angle_gamma   90.00
#
_symmetry.space_group_name_H-M   'P 1'
#
loop_
_entity.id
_entity.type
_entity.pdbx_description
1 polymer ?
#
loop_
_entity_poly.entity_id
_entity_poly.type
_entity_poly.pdbx_seq_one_letter_code
_entity_poly.pdbx_strand_id
1 'polypeptide(L)'
;DPENANLSAISLDPKVDPKAFSLLLDFMYTSCLNLNDTVVYTTMNTAIYLQMEHVANTCHRFIKSRSLSLSMQSEEVQSNSIPSGEEVSALRPDCGNSCIPNASPLQESRVYIPNVFRGI
;
A
#
# COMPACT_ATOMS: atom_id res chain seq x y z
N ASP A 1 -30.48 33.86 24.46
CA ASP A 1 -29.22 33.12 24.45
C ASP A 1 -29.37 31.70 24.96
N PRO A 2 -29.19 30.66 24.12
CA PRO A 2 -28.96 29.31 24.59
C PRO A 2 -27.45 29.14 24.93
N GLU A 3 -26.88 30.06 25.71
CA GLU A 3 -25.42 30.18 25.90
C GLU A 3 -24.90 29.49 27.18
N ASN A 4 -25.56 28.43 27.63
CA ASN A 4 -24.95 27.55 28.63
C ASN A 4 -25.56 26.16 28.61
N ALA A 5 -25.45 25.46 27.47
CA ALA A 5 -25.56 24.02 27.49
C ALA A 5 -24.36 23.50 28.32
N ASN A 6 -24.63 22.95 29.51
CA ASN A 6 -23.64 22.37 30.40
C ASN A 6 -22.54 21.63 29.61
N LEU A 7 -21.32 22.19 29.57
CA LEU A 7 -20.18 21.65 28.82
C LEU A 7 -19.68 20.28 29.35
N SER A 8 -20.34 19.73 30.37
CA SER A 8 -20.00 18.43 30.96
C SER A 8 -20.42 17.24 30.10
N ALA A 9 -21.37 17.41 29.18
CA ALA A 9 -21.86 16.32 28.34
C ALA A 9 -22.18 16.80 26.92
N ILE A 10 -21.71 16.04 25.93
CA ILE A 10 -22.00 16.24 24.50
C ILE A 10 -22.70 14.99 23.99
N SER A 11 -23.86 15.18 23.36
CA SER A 11 -24.60 14.11 22.70
C SER A 11 -24.32 14.15 21.20
N LEU A 12 -23.88 13.02 20.64
CA LEU A 12 -23.73 12.84 19.20
C LEU A 12 -25.03 12.31 18.59
N ASP A 13 -25.18 12.43 17.26
CA ASP A 13 -26.28 11.78 16.55
C ASP A 13 -26.22 10.25 16.77
N PRO A 14 -27.34 9.58 17.11
CA PRO A 14 -27.39 8.13 17.34
C PRO A 14 -26.92 7.28 16.15
N LYS A 15 -26.82 7.85 14.94
CA LYS A 15 -26.30 7.18 13.74
C LYS A 15 -24.78 7.06 13.73
N VAL A 16 -24.08 7.82 14.58
CA VAL A 16 -22.62 7.73 14.68
C VAL A 16 -22.24 6.38 15.26
N ASP A 17 -21.38 5.65 14.55
CA ASP A 17 -20.88 4.37 15.05
C ASP A 17 -19.93 4.60 16.24
N PRO A 18 -20.22 4.00 17.42
CA PRO A 18 -19.44 4.26 18.64
C PRO A 18 -18.03 3.67 18.57
N LYS A 19 -17.82 2.60 17.80
CA LYS A 19 -16.48 1.99 17.65
C LYS A 19 -15.60 2.87 16.76
N ALA A 20 -16.15 3.38 15.66
CA ALA A 20 -15.49 4.35 14.80
C ALA A 20 -15.16 5.64 15.58
N PHE A 21 -16.08 6.12 16.42
CA PHE A 21 -15.80 7.27 17.28
C PHE A 21 -14.65 7.01 18.26
N SER A 22 -14.64 5.84 18.92
CA SER A 22 -13.54 5.45 19.80
C SER A 22 -12.18 5.47 19.09
N LEU A 23 -12.13 4.96 17.86
CA LEU A 23 -10.90 4.96 17.07
C LEU A 23 -10.41 6.37 16.73
N LEU A 24 -11.34 7.29 16.41
CA LEU A 24 -11.01 8.70 16.17
C LEU A 24 -10.57 9.40 17.45
N LEU A 25 -11.17 9.06 18.59
CA LEU A 25 -10.75 9.55 19.91
C LEU A 25 -9.32 9.09 20.21
N ASP A 26 -9.02 7.81 20.03
CA ASP A 26 -7.67 7.27 20.19
C ASP A 26 -6.68 8.00 19.28
N PHE A 27 -7.05 8.26 18.02
CA PHE A 27 -6.23 9.05 17.11
C PHE A 27 -6.00 10.48 17.62
N MET A 28 -7.02 11.16 18.17
CA MET A 28 -6.83 12.52 18.70
C MET A 28 -5.85 12.55 19.88
N TYR A 29 -5.83 11.51 20.72
CA TYR A 29 -4.97 11.46 21.90
C TYR A 29 -3.59 10.83 21.64
N THR A 30 -3.44 10.02 20.59
CA THR A 30 -2.19 9.28 20.29
C THR A 30 -1.57 9.61 18.94
N SER A 31 -2.29 10.36 18.09
CA SER A 31 -1.99 10.57 16.67
C SER A 31 -1.90 9.29 15.83
N CYS A 32 -2.34 8.15 16.36
CA CYS A 32 -2.30 6.85 15.68
C CYS A 32 -3.71 6.41 15.26
N LEU A 33 -3.92 6.18 13.96
CA LEU A 33 -5.20 5.73 13.42
C LEU A 33 -5.06 4.31 12.86
N ASN A 34 -5.64 3.33 13.56
CA ASN A 34 -5.56 1.92 13.16
C ASN A 34 -6.71 1.53 12.23
N LEU A 35 -6.46 1.59 10.92
CA LEU A 35 -7.46 1.26 9.90
C LEU A 35 -7.36 -0.20 9.46
N ASN A 36 -8.51 -0.81 9.25
CA ASN A 36 -8.67 -2.10 8.58
C ASN A 36 -9.91 -2.09 7.68
N ASP A 37 -10.11 -3.14 6.89
CA ASP A 37 -11.19 -3.20 5.89
C ASP A 37 -12.59 -3.15 6.47
N THR A 38 -12.74 -3.64 7.69
CA THR A 38 -14.04 -3.74 8.34
C THR A 38 -14.50 -2.40 8.89
N VAL A 39 -13.56 -1.54 9.32
CA VAL A 39 -13.86 -0.29 10.02
C VAL A 39 -13.58 0.96 9.20
N VAL A 40 -12.84 0.88 8.09
CA VAL A 40 -12.41 2.08 7.35
C VAL A 40 -13.57 2.90 6.81
N TYR A 41 -14.64 2.25 6.32
CA TYR A 41 -15.79 2.95 5.76
C TYR A 41 -16.61 3.66 6.85
N THR A 42 -16.86 2.97 7.97
CA THR A 42 -17.57 3.56 9.11
C THR A 42 -16.75 4.69 9.76
N THR A 43 -15.43 4.50 9.88
CA THR A 43 -14.49 5.54 10.36
C THR A 43 -14.50 6.76 9.45
N MET A 44 -14.51 6.57 8.12
CA MET A 44 -14.60 7.67 7.17
C MET A 44 -15.90 8.46 7.33
N ASN A 45 -17.04 7.79 7.45
CA ASN A 45 -18.34 8.46 7.63
C ASN A 45 -18.39 9.24 8.94
N THR A 46 -17.89 8.68 10.04
CA THR A 46 -17.81 9.38 11.33
C THR A 46 -16.83 10.56 11.25
N ALA A 47 -15.70 10.42 10.56
CA ALA A 47 -14.75 11.52 10.35
C ALA A 47 -15.38 12.67 9.55
N ILE A 48 -16.19 12.37 8.53
CA ILE A 48 -16.95 13.39 7.78
C ILE A 48 -17.97 14.08 8.69
N TYR A 49 -18.72 13.31 9.48
CA TYR A 49 -19.70 13.86 10.43
C TYR A 49 -19.05 14.82 11.43
N LEU A 50 -17.86 14.47 11.94
CA LEU A 50 -17.07 15.30 12.87
C LEU A 50 -16.22 16.37 12.17
N GLN A 51 -16.30 16.48 10.84
CA GLN A 51 -15.53 17.44 10.03
C GLN A 51 -14.00 17.28 10.17
N MET A 52 -13.53 16.05 10.36
CA MET A 52 -12.11 15.69 10.40
C MET A 52 -11.58 15.41 8.99
N GLU A 53 -11.40 16.47 8.18
CA GLU A 53 -11.06 16.36 6.74
C GLU A 53 -9.80 15.53 6.46
N HIS A 54 -8.72 15.74 7.23
CA HIS A 54 -7.46 15.02 7.04
C HIS A 54 -7.61 13.51 7.30
N VAL A 55 -8.48 13.15 8.26
CA VAL A 55 -8.76 11.74 8.57
C VAL A 55 -9.63 11.12 7.49
N ALA A 56 -10.65 11.83 7.01
CA ALA A 56 -11.48 11.40 5.89
C ALA A 56 -10.63 11.15 4.62
N ASN A 57 -9.72 12.08 4.30
CA ASN A 57 -8.79 11.94 3.17
C ASN A 57 -7.86 10.72 3.31
N THR A 58 -7.43 10.42 4.53
CA THR A 58 -6.59 9.25 4.81
C THR A 58 -7.38 7.95 4.65
N CYS A 59 -8.63 7.89 5.13
CA CYS A 59 -9.51 6.73 4.90
C CYS A 59 -9.80 6.52 3.41
N HIS A 60 -10.07 7.59 2.66
CA HIS A 60 -10.29 7.52 1.22
C HIS A 60 -9.06 6.98 0.48
N ARG A 61 -7.85 7.46 0.84
CA ARG A 61 -6.59 6.96 0.29
C ARG A 61 -6.37 5.48 0.62
N PHE A 62 -6.64 5.07 1.86
CA PHE A 62 -6.55 3.66 2.27
C PHE A 62 -7.43 2.74 1.42
N ILE A 63 -8.70 3.12 1.22
CA ILE A 63 -9.66 2.37 0.40
C ILE A 63 -9.17 2.26 -1.05
N LYS A 64 -8.76 3.39 -1.64
CA LYS A 64 -8.28 3.46 -3.03
C LYS A 64 -7.02 2.62 -3.26
N SER A 65 -6.07 2.68 -2.33
CA SER A 65 -4.84 1.88 -2.41
C SER A 65 -5.14 0.39 -2.40
N ARG A 66 -6.12 -0.05 -1.59
CA ARG A 66 -6.49 -1.45 -1.53
C ARG A 66 -7.24 -1.92 -2.77
N SER A 67 -8.16 -1.14 -3.32
CA SER A 67 -8.82 -1.49 -4.58
C SER A 67 -7.83 -1.70 -5.73
N LEU A 68 -6.77 -0.88 -5.78
CA LEU A 68 -5.72 -1.01 -6.80
C LEU A 68 -4.85 -2.27 -6.57
N SER A 69 -4.59 -2.64 -5.32
CA SER A 69 -3.85 -3.87 -5.01
C SER A 69 -4.60 -5.14 -5.41
N LEU A 70 -5.95 -5.14 -5.30
CA LEU A 70 -6.75 -6.27 -5.74
C LEU A 70 -6.79 -6.39 -7.27
N SER A 71 -6.81 -5.28 -8.01
CA SER A 71 -6.79 -5.34 -9.48
C SER A 71 -5.48 -5.91 -10.04
N MET A 72 -4.34 -5.62 -9.41
CA MET A 72 -3.03 -6.13 -9.86
C MET A 72 -2.86 -7.64 -9.63
N GLN A 73 -3.50 -8.22 -8.61
CA GLN A 73 -3.47 -9.67 -8.39
C GLN A 73 -4.40 -10.45 -9.34
N SER A 74 -5.28 -9.77 -10.08
CA SER A 74 -6.18 -10.43 -11.03
C SER A 74 -5.55 -10.67 -12.41
N GLU A 75 -4.36 -10.10 -12.68
CA GLU A 75 -3.70 -10.17 -14.00
C GLU A 75 -2.53 -11.20 -14.05
N GLU A 76 -2.18 -11.85 -12.94
CA GLU A 76 -1.00 -12.76 -12.86
C GLU A 76 -1.36 -14.27 -12.78
N VAL A 77 -2.57 -14.67 -13.19
CA VAL A 77 -2.99 -16.08 -13.27
C VAL A 77 -3.45 -16.45 -14.69
N GLN A 78 -2.68 -16.09 -15.71
CA GLN A 78 -2.70 -16.83 -16.99
C GLN A 78 -1.46 -16.50 -17.82
N SER A 79 -0.42 -17.32 -17.70
CA SER A 79 0.48 -17.76 -18.81
C SER A 79 1.73 -18.48 -18.27
N ASN A 80 1.54 -19.42 -17.34
CA ASN A 80 2.52 -20.49 -17.14
C ASN A 80 1.90 -21.79 -17.67
N SER A 81 2.21 -22.13 -18.92
CA SER A 81 2.03 -23.48 -19.45
C SER A 81 3.33 -23.87 -20.15
N ILE A 82 4.02 -24.83 -19.54
CA ILE A 82 5.31 -25.41 -19.96
C ILE A 82 5.03 -26.67 -20.86
N PRO A 83 6.02 -27.43 -21.35
CA PRO A 83 6.47 -27.53 -22.74
C PRO A 83 6.17 -28.91 -23.41
N SER A 84 6.20 -28.99 -24.74
CA SER A 84 6.37 -30.24 -25.54
C SER A 84 6.40 -29.81 -27.01
N GLY A 85 7.22 -30.27 -27.96
CA GLY A 85 8.11 -31.41 -28.14
C GLY A 85 8.10 -31.71 -29.66
N GLU A 86 9.27 -32.02 -30.25
CA GLU A 86 9.47 -32.66 -31.60
C GLU A 86 9.20 -31.73 -32.83
N GLU A 87 9.92 -31.71 -33.97
CA GLU A 87 10.92 -32.58 -34.63
C GLU A 87 11.58 -31.82 -35.84
N VAL A 88 12.90 -32.04 -36.06
CA VAL A 88 13.68 -32.14 -37.34
C VAL A 88 13.60 -31.05 -38.46
N SER A 89 14.75 -30.42 -38.80
CA SER A 89 15.59 -30.77 -39.98
C SER A 89 16.72 -29.76 -40.29
N ALA A 90 17.72 -30.23 -41.03
CA ALA A 90 19.13 -29.86 -41.01
C ALA A 90 19.57 -28.60 -41.77
N LEU A 91 20.77 -28.08 -41.43
CA LEU A 91 21.96 -27.93 -42.30
C LEU A 91 23.16 -27.35 -41.50
N ARG A 92 24.29 -28.07 -41.49
CA ARG A 92 25.66 -27.68 -41.01
C ARG A 92 26.34 -26.80 -42.10
N PRO A 93 27.41 -25.99 -41.84
CA PRO A 93 28.77 -26.48 -41.53
C PRO A 93 29.59 -25.68 -40.49
N ASP A 94 30.64 -26.36 -40.02
CA ASP A 94 31.62 -26.07 -38.97
C ASP A 94 32.83 -25.26 -39.48
N CYS A 95 33.42 -24.38 -38.66
CA CYS A 95 34.87 -24.30 -38.38
C CYS A 95 35.24 -23.05 -37.55
N GLY A 96 36.15 -23.19 -36.57
CA GLY A 96 36.91 -22.03 -36.04
C GLY A 96 37.29 -22.04 -34.56
N ASN A 97 38.24 -22.91 -34.20
CA ASN A 97 39.13 -22.95 -33.04
C ASN A 97 39.13 -21.80 -31.99
N SER A 98 39.12 -22.18 -30.71
CA SER A 98 40.17 -21.90 -29.68
C SER A 98 39.62 -21.52 -28.30
N CYS A 99 40.20 -22.13 -27.28
CA CYS A 99 39.86 -22.03 -25.86
C CYS A 99 40.64 -20.90 -25.13
N ILE A 100 39.93 -20.11 -24.28
CA ILE A 100 40.31 -19.57 -22.93
C ILE A 100 41.56 -18.63 -22.87
N PRO A 101 41.88 -17.83 -21.80
CA PRO A 101 41.15 -17.14 -20.71
C PRO A 101 41.38 -15.60 -20.70
N ASN A 102 40.82 -14.91 -19.68
CA ASN A 102 41.40 -13.79 -18.89
C ASN A 102 40.54 -12.51 -18.83
N ALA A 103 40.17 -12.11 -17.60
CA ALA A 103 40.79 -11.00 -16.87
C ALA A 103 39.84 -10.50 -15.76
N SER A 104 40.28 -10.60 -14.50
CA SER A 104 39.74 -9.82 -13.36
C SER A 104 40.08 -8.32 -13.55
N PRO A 105 39.41 -7.35 -12.89
CA PRO A 105 39.79 -7.02 -11.50
C PRO A 105 38.70 -6.35 -10.60
N LEU A 106 38.73 -6.68 -9.30
CA LEU A 106 38.84 -5.72 -8.16
C LEU A 106 37.65 -4.80 -7.76
N GLN A 107 37.60 -4.52 -6.44
CA GLN A 107 36.93 -3.44 -5.68
C GLN A 107 35.55 -3.83 -5.09
N GLU A 108 35.46 -4.31 -3.85
CA GLU A 108 35.68 -3.61 -2.56
C GLU A 108 34.53 -2.67 -2.16
N SER A 109 33.83 -3.09 -1.10
CA SER A 109 33.03 -2.35 -0.12
C SER A 109 32.74 -0.87 -0.40
N ARG A 110 31.46 -0.52 -0.53
CA ARG A 110 30.96 0.79 -0.07
C ARG A 110 29.45 0.76 0.21
N VAL A 111 29.13 0.80 1.50
CA VAL A 111 28.04 1.55 2.17
C VAL A 111 26.72 1.62 1.40
N TYR A 112 25.76 0.78 1.79
CA TYR A 112 24.34 0.97 1.45
C TYR A 112 23.82 2.21 2.20
N ILE A 113 23.59 3.30 1.47
CA ILE A 113 22.89 4.48 1.97
C ILE A 113 21.41 4.30 1.59
N PRO A 114 20.47 4.20 2.55
CA PRO A 114 19.05 4.21 2.21
C PRO A 114 18.67 5.62 1.77
N ASN A 115 17.92 5.69 0.67
CA ASN A 115 17.48 6.92 0.02
C ASN A 115 16.80 7.89 1.02
N VAL A 116 17.50 8.93 1.44
CA VAL A 116 16.90 10.08 2.13
C VAL A 116 16.45 11.10 1.09
N PHE A 117 15.13 11.22 0.91
CA PHE A 117 14.53 12.22 0.06
C PHE A 117 14.66 13.59 0.74
N ARG A 118 15.55 14.45 0.24
CA ARG A 118 15.71 15.83 0.71
C ARG A 118 14.94 16.75 -0.24
N GLY A 119 13.79 17.23 0.22
CA GLY A 119 13.03 18.28 -0.45
C GLY A 119 13.76 19.62 -0.39
N ILE A 120 13.62 20.38 -1.48
CA ILE A 120 14.00 21.78 -1.65
C ILE A 120 13.08 22.71 -0.86
#